data_AF-A0A9W7Q6A1-F1
#
_entry.id   AF-A0A9W7Q6A1-F1
#
_cell.length_a   1.000
_cell.length_b   1.000
_cell.length_c   1.000
_cell.angle_alpha   90.00
_cell.angle_beta   90.00
_cell.angle_gamma   90.00
#
_symmetry.space_group_name_H-M   'P 1'
#
loop_
_entity.id
_entity.type
_entity.pdbx_description
1 polymer ?
#
loop_
_entity_poly.entity_id
_entity_poly.type
_entity_poly.pdbx_seq_one_letter_code
_entity_poly.pdbx_strand_id
1 'polypeptide(L)'
;MTNPKEIIKKYNEFAEYLNSIKLKEVLENHSIEDIKLMNEKMSQIYFRRIEFEVREYINQTKNVSSPIQTVVSNVDKCRQLIKKIGYLSEQEKVNLYEFLMMLREGETIAGLRRITKNAHKTNQIEKYLVEHGIAEKYSIAICPGCSEHLTKPLNEKLKKEYQKEIAENYYKHYCPECYNFLQFDDVENLDYMEYLVKK
;
A
#
# COMPACT_ATOMS: atom_id res chain seq x y z
N MET A 1 10.68 -16.97 -30.37
CA MET A 1 10.73 -16.45 -28.98
C MET A 1 10.60 -14.94 -29.05
N THR A 2 9.61 -14.36 -28.38
CA THR A 2 9.41 -12.90 -28.35
C THR A 2 10.48 -12.24 -27.48
N ASN A 3 11.13 -11.19 -27.97
CA ASN A 3 12.20 -10.47 -27.27
C ASN A 3 11.62 -9.39 -26.34
N PRO A 4 12.16 -9.15 -25.11
CA PRO A 4 11.77 -8.01 -24.27
C PRO A 4 11.70 -6.66 -25.00
N LYS A 5 12.62 -6.38 -25.93
CA LYS A 5 12.59 -5.15 -26.75
C LYS A 5 11.35 -5.07 -27.64
N GLU A 6 10.89 -6.21 -28.16
CA GLU A 6 9.71 -6.30 -29.01
C GLU A 6 8.43 -6.07 -28.19
N ILE A 7 8.37 -6.60 -26.96
CA ILE A 7 7.25 -6.37 -26.03
C ILE A 7 7.14 -4.89 -25.68
N ILE A 8 8.25 -4.25 -25.29
CA ILE A 8 8.28 -2.82 -24.96
C ILE A 8 7.86 -1.98 -26.17
N LYS A 9 8.37 -2.31 -27.36
CA LYS A 9 8.00 -1.62 -28.60
C LYS A 9 6.49 -1.69 -28.83
N LYS A 10 5.87 -2.85 -28.67
CA LYS A 10 4.42 -3.02 -28.86
C LYS A 10 3.59 -2.29 -27.80
N TYR A 11 4.06 -2.24 -26.56
CA TYR A 11 3.46 -1.40 -25.52
C TYR A 11 3.48 0.08 -25.90
N ASN A 12 4.61 0.58 -26.40
CA ASN A 12 4.72 1.97 -26.83
C ASN A 12 3.84 2.25 -28.06
N GLU A 13 3.83 1.37 -29.07
CA GLU A 13 2.95 1.52 -30.25
C GLU A 13 1.47 1.61 -29.85
N PHE A 14 1.03 0.78 -28.90
CA PHE A 14 -0.35 0.83 -28.40
C PHE A 14 -0.63 2.09 -27.58
N ALA A 15 0.30 2.51 -26.72
CA ALA A 15 0.17 3.74 -25.95
C ALA A 15 0.14 4.99 -26.86
N GLU A 16 0.99 5.06 -27.88
CA GLU A 16 1.00 6.12 -28.88
C GLU A 16 -0.34 6.19 -29.63
N TYR A 17 -0.88 5.04 -30.04
CA TYR A 17 -2.20 4.97 -30.65
C TYR A 17 -3.28 5.56 -29.73
N LEU A 18 -3.34 5.10 -28.47
CA LEU A 18 -4.33 5.60 -27.51
C LEU A 18 -4.19 7.10 -27.25
N ASN A 19 -2.97 7.59 -27.11
CA ASN A 19 -2.68 9.01 -26.91
C ASN A 19 -3.01 9.88 -28.14
N SER A 20 -3.03 9.30 -29.35
CA SER A 20 -3.43 10.01 -30.57
C SER A 20 -4.96 10.22 -30.67
N ILE A 21 -5.75 9.52 -29.86
CA ILE A 21 -7.21 9.61 -29.89
C ILE A 21 -7.64 10.92 -29.24
N LYS A 22 -8.26 11.80 -30.04
CA LYS A 22 -8.93 13.00 -29.54
C LYS A 22 -10.31 12.64 -28.99
N LEU A 23 -10.35 12.11 -27.78
CA LEU A 23 -11.58 11.59 -27.17
C LEU A 23 -12.74 12.59 -27.20
N LYS A 24 -12.47 13.88 -26.98
CA LYS A 24 -13.50 14.93 -27.05
C LYS A 24 -14.21 14.97 -28.41
N GLU A 25 -13.47 14.90 -29.51
CA GLU A 25 -14.04 14.88 -30.87
C GLU A 25 -14.86 13.60 -31.11
N VAL A 26 -14.45 12.48 -30.53
CA VAL A 26 -15.21 11.22 -30.62
C VAL A 26 -16.54 11.33 -29.87
N LEU A 27 -16.52 11.90 -28.66
CA LEU A 27 -17.72 12.04 -27.82
C LEU A 27 -18.72 13.07 -28.38
N GLU A 28 -18.23 14.13 -29.02
CA GLU A 28 -19.08 15.21 -29.55
C GLU A 28 -19.71 14.88 -30.92
N ASN A 29 -19.12 13.97 -31.69
CA ASN A 29 -19.56 13.65 -33.06
C ASN A 29 -20.38 12.34 -33.19
N HIS A 30 -20.66 11.64 -32.08
CA HIS A 30 -21.42 10.39 -32.09
C HIS A 30 -22.65 10.47 -31.20
N SER A 31 -23.62 9.58 -31.44
CA SER A 31 -24.82 9.50 -30.62
C SER A 31 -24.50 8.99 -29.21
N ILE A 32 -25.34 9.34 -28.23
CA ILE A 32 -25.20 8.85 -26.85
C ILE A 32 -25.30 7.32 -26.80
N GLU A 33 -26.11 6.72 -27.67
CA GLU A 33 -26.27 5.27 -27.81
C GLU A 33 -24.97 4.60 -28.28
N ASP A 34 -24.28 5.18 -29.27
CA ASP A 34 -22.99 4.67 -29.76
C ASP A 34 -21.91 4.77 -28.69
N ILE A 35 -21.89 5.88 -27.92
CA ILE A 35 -20.93 6.05 -26.81
C ILE A 35 -21.18 5.04 -25.69
N LYS A 36 -22.45 4.77 -25.35
CA LYS A 36 -22.81 3.74 -24.36
C LYS A 36 -22.37 2.36 -24.80
N LEU A 37 -22.62 2.01 -26.07
CA LEU A 37 -22.21 0.73 -26.64
C LEU A 37 -20.69 0.59 -26.71
N MET A 38 -19.97 1.66 -27.06
CA MET A 38 -18.50 1.71 -27.03
C MET A 38 -17.98 1.45 -25.62
N ASN A 39 -18.52 2.14 -24.62
CA ASN A 39 -18.12 1.98 -23.22
C ASN A 39 -18.39 0.55 -22.71
N GLU A 40 -19.57 -0.01 -23.02
CA GLU A 40 -19.91 -1.38 -22.67
C GLU A 40 -18.90 -2.37 -23.26
N LYS A 41 -18.63 -2.27 -24.57
CA LYS A 41 -17.66 -3.14 -25.25
C LYS A 41 -16.24 -2.97 -24.72
N MET A 42 -15.80 -1.74 -24.44
CA MET A 42 -14.48 -1.46 -23.88
C MET A 42 -14.31 -2.11 -22.50
N SER A 43 -15.35 -2.07 -21.67
CA SER A 43 -15.32 -2.66 -20.32
C SER A 43 -15.15 -4.19 -20.34
N GLN A 44 -15.53 -4.84 -21.44
CA GLN A 44 -15.40 -6.29 -21.63
C GLN A 44 -14.03 -6.71 -22.17
N ILE A 45 -13.18 -5.78 -22.61
CA ILE A 45 -11.86 -6.09 -23.14
C ILE A 45 -10.90 -6.35 -21.98
N TYR A 46 -10.44 -7.59 -21.87
CA TYR A 46 -9.38 -7.94 -20.92
C TYR A 46 -8.01 -7.57 -21.48
N PHE A 47 -7.34 -6.61 -20.85
CA PHE A 47 -5.93 -6.30 -21.11
C PHE A 47 -5.04 -7.07 -20.12
N ARG A 48 -4.28 -8.04 -20.63
CA ARG A 48 -3.28 -8.77 -19.84
C ARG A 48 -2.24 -7.80 -19.27
N ARG A 49 -2.02 -7.85 -17.96
CA ARG A 49 -1.08 -6.97 -17.24
C ARG A 49 0.35 -7.54 -17.29
N ILE A 50 1.00 -7.46 -18.44
CA ILE A 50 2.35 -8.04 -18.62
C ILE A 50 3.39 -7.39 -17.69
N GLU A 51 3.28 -6.08 -17.41
CA GLU A 51 4.15 -5.41 -16.42
C GLU A 51 4.04 -6.07 -15.03
N PHE A 52 2.83 -6.36 -14.59
CA PHE A 52 2.57 -7.00 -13.31
C PHE A 52 3.21 -8.39 -13.26
N GLU A 53 3.05 -9.18 -14.32
CA GLU A 53 3.66 -10.50 -14.42
C GLU A 53 5.19 -10.45 -14.39
N VAL A 54 5.80 -9.47 -15.07
CA VAL A 54 7.24 -9.24 -15.03
C VAL A 54 7.70 -8.85 -13.62
N ARG A 55 6.94 -7.97 -12.95
CA ARG A 55 7.21 -7.57 -11.57
C ARG A 55 7.11 -8.73 -10.59
N GLU A 56 6.08 -9.56 -10.71
CA GLU A 56 5.91 -10.78 -9.91
C GLU A 56 7.07 -11.75 -10.15
N TYR A 57 7.48 -11.95 -11.39
CA TYR A 57 8.65 -12.78 -11.71
C TYR A 57 9.95 -12.25 -11.07
N ILE A 58 10.19 -10.94 -11.15
CA ILE A 58 11.32 -10.28 -10.48
C ILE A 58 11.23 -10.47 -8.95
N ASN A 59 10.05 -10.34 -8.37
CA ASN A 59 9.84 -10.45 -6.93
C ASN A 59 9.91 -11.89 -6.43
N GLN A 60 9.50 -12.88 -7.22
CA GLN A 60 9.61 -14.31 -6.90
C GLN A 60 11.06 -14.72 -6.68
N THR A 61 12.01 -14.18 -7.45
CA THR A 61 13.44 -14.45 -7.24
C THR A 61 14.01 -13.89 -5.93
N LYS A 62 13.32 -12.93 -5.28
CA LYS A 62 13.68 -12.41 -3.95
C LYS A 62 13.09 -13.22 -2.79
N ASN A 63 12.17 -14.15 -3.06
CA ASN A 63 11.55 -15.02 -2.05
C ASN A 63 12.33 -16.32 -1.76
N VAL A 64 13.56 -16.45 -2.27
CA VAL A 64 14.54 -17.41 -1.73
C VAL A 64 15.18 -16.77 -0.48
N SER A 65 14.39 -16.61 0.58
CA SER A 65 14.82 -15.92 1.78
C SER A 65 15.84 -16.75 2.57
N SER A 66 16.97 -16.11 2.86
CA SER A 66 17.96 -16.47 3.88
C SER A 66 17.32 -16.78 5.26
N PRO A 67 18.05 -17.42 6.20
CA PRO A 67 17.47 -17.89 7.46
C PRO A 67 16.79 -16.75 8.23
N ILE A 68 15.63 -17.08 8.81
CA ILE A 68 14.74 -16.20 9.58
C ILE A 68 15.54 -15.42 10.62
N GLN A 69 15.70 -14.11 10.43
CA GLN A 69 16.09 -13.18 11.49
C GLN A 69 14.83 -12.53 12.05
N THR A 70 14.41 -13.02 13.22
CA THR A 70 13.39 -12.42 14.08
C THR A 70 13.84 -11.05 14.57
N VAL A 71 12.95 -10.06 14.53
CA VAL A 71 13.34 -8.63 14.60
C VAL A 71 13.37 -8.05 15.99
N VAL A 72 12.93 -8.77 17.01
CA VAL A 72 13.29 -8.34 18.35
C VAL A 72 14.70 -8.84 18.66
N SER A 73 15.70 -8.06 18.23
CA SER A 73 17.11 -8.22 18.60
C SER A 73 17.33 -8.24 20.14
N ASN A 74 16.32 -7.86 20.92
CA ASN A 74 16.30 -7.91 22.38
C ASN A 74 14.97 -8.48 22.93
N VAL A 75 14.78 -9.79 22.76
CA VAL A 75 13.60 -10.57 23.22
C VAL A 75 13.26 -10.28 24.69
N ASP A 76 14.28 -10.14 25.54
CA ASP A 76 14.11 -9.88 26.96
C ASP A 76 13.53 -8.49 27.25
N LYS A 77 13.96 -7.46 26.53
CA LYS A 77 13.39 -6.11 26.64
C LYS A 77 11.91 -6.12 26.28
N CYS A 78 11.53 -6.81 25.20
CA CYS A 78 10.12 -6.90 24.77
C CYS A 78 9.27 -7.63 25.82
N ARG A 79 9.75 -8.78 26.34
CA ARG A 79 9.08 -9.53 27.40
C ARG A 79 8.90 -8.68 28.68
N GLN A 80 9.93 -7.95 29.08
CA GLN A 80 9.86 -7.08 30.27
C GLN A 80 8.89 -5.91 30.08
N LEU A 81 8.84 -5.33 28.88
CA LEU A 81 7.93 -4.23 28.55
C LEU A 81 6.46 -4.69 28.59
N ILE A 82 6.15 -5.83 27.96
CA ILE A 82 4.78 -6.37 27.93
C ILE A 82 4.29 -6.72 29.34
N LYS A 83 5.16 -7.27 30.20
CA LYS A 83 4.82 -7.57 31.60
C LYS A 83 4.35 -6.35 32.39
N LYS A 84 4.88 -5.16 32.07
CA LYS A 84 4.55 -3.90 32.74
C LYS A 84 3.19 -3.32 32.31
N ILE A 85 2.55 -3.86 31.28
CA ILE A 85 1.26 -3.36 30.77
C ILE A 85 0.13 -3.83 31.70
N GLY A 86 -0.23 -3.02 32.70
CA GLY A 86 -1.20 -3.38 33.74
C GLY A 86 -2.66 -3.49 33.29
N TYR A 87 -3.02 -2.94 32.13
CA TYR A 87 -4.39 -2.96 31.60
C TYR A 87 -4.69 -4.14 30.66
N LEU A 88 -3.71 -5.02 30.44
CA LEU A 88 -3.87 -6.27 29.69
C LEU A 88 -3.95 -7.45 30.65
N SER A 89 -4.85 -8.38 30.34
CA SER A 89 -4.84 -9.71 30.96
C SER A 89 -3.57 -10.48 30.59
N GLU A 90 -3.24 -11.50 31.38
CA GLU A 90 -2.06 -12.34 31.10
C GLU A 90 -2.15 -13.03 29.72
N GLN A 91 -3.35 -13.45 29.29
CA GLN A 91 -3.52 -14.01 27.95
C GLN A 91 -3.30 -12.97 26.84
N GLU A 92 -3.80 -11.73 27.02
CA GLU A 92 -3.55 -10.64 26.06
C GLU A 92 -2.06 -10.30 25.98
N LYS A 93 -1.32 -10.39 27.09
CA LYS A 93 0.14 -10.20 27.12
C LYS A 93 0.88 -11.30 26.36
N VAL A 94 0.50 -12.57 26.54
CA VAL A 94 1.08 -13.68 25.78
C VAL A 94 0.84 -13.49 24.29
N ASN A 95 -0.42 -13.22 23.89
CA ASN A 95 -0.77 -13.02 22.49
C ASN A 95 -0.04 -11.81 21.87
N LEU A 96 0.13 -10.72 22.61
CA LEU A 96 0.90 -9.55 22.19
C LEU A 96 2.37 -9.89 21.96
N TYR A 97 2.96 -10.66 22.88
CA TYR A 97 4.34 -11.10 22.76
C TYR A 97 4.54 -11.97 21.53
N GLU A 98 3.70 -12.99 21.33
CA GLU A 98 3.75 -13.87 20.16
C GLU A 98 3.60 -13.10 18.85
N PHE A 99 2.64 -12.17 18.80
CA PHE A 99 2.46 -11.29 17.65
C PHE A 99 3.73 -10.51 17.31
N LEU A 100 4.34 -9.84 18.30
CA LEU A 100 5.55 -9.06 18.10
C LEU A 100 6.76 -9.92 17.73
N MET A 101 6.83 -11.17 18.19
CA MET A 101 7.89 -12.10 17.79
C MET A 101 7.79 -12.55 16.32
N MET A 102 6.60 -12.49 15.72
CA MET A 102 6.38 -12.86 14.32
C MET A 102 6.70 -11.73 13.34
N LEU A 103 6.76 -10.49 13.81
CA LEU A 103 6.96 -9.32 12.94
C LEU A 103 8.43 -9.13 12.55
N ARG A 104 8.64 -8.61 11.34
CA ARG A 104 9.93 -8.16 10.80
C ARG A 104 10.09 -6.64 10.92
N GLU A 105 11.31 -6.16 10.67
CA GLU A 105 11.70 -4.76 10.74
C GLU A 105 11.01 -4.07 9.57
N GLY A 106 10.34 -2.96 9.86
CA GLY A 106 9.53 -2.30 8.85
C GLY A 106 8.23 -3.05 8.48
N GLU A 107 7.83 -4.09 9.23
CA GLU A 107 6.45 -4.60 9.17
C GLU A 107 5.51 -3.79 10.06
N THR A 108 4.27 -3.67 9.59
CA THR A 108 3.17 -2.96 10.22
C THR A 108 2.62 -3.70 11.43
N ILE A 109 2.27 -2.96 12.50
CA ILE A 109 1.58 -3.52 13.67
C ILE A 109 0.05 -3.44 13.56
N ALA A 110 -0.52 -3.14 12.38
CA ALA A 110 -1.98 -3.02 12.17
C ALA A 110 -2.80 -4.28 12.58
N GLY A 111 -2.13 -5.43 12.71
CA GLY A 111 -2.72 -6.68 13.23
C GLY A 111 -3.09 -6.67 14.72
N LEU A 112 -2.67 -5.66 15.50
CA LEU A 112 -2.90 -5.57 16.96
C LEU A 112 -4.38 -5.61 17.36
N ARG A 113 -5.29 -5.12 16.50
CA ARG A 113 -6.74 -5.20 16.76
C ARG A 113 -7.23 -6.63 16.99
N ARG A 114 -6.57 -7.63 16.41
CA ARG A 114 -6.91 -9.05 16.56
C ARG A 114 -6.59 -9.60 17.96
N ILE A 115 -5.72 -8.91 18.71
CA ILE A 115 -5.24 -9.35 20.03
C ILE A 115 -6.21 -8.94 21.13
N THR A 116 -6.59 -7.66 21.17
CA THR A 116 -7.44 -7.12 22.24
C THR A 116 -8.92 -7.10 21.88
N LYS A 117 -9.26 -7.20 20.59
CA LYS A 117 -10.62 -7.01 20.05
C LYS A 117 -11.29 -5.72 20.55
N ASN A 118 -10.48 -4.74 20.99
CA ASN A 118 -10.92 -3.49 21.59
C ASN A 118 -10.07 -2.34 21.04
N ALA A 119 -10.71 -1.41 20.34
CA ALA A 119 -10.02 -0.31 19.67
C ALA A 119 -9.28 0.60 20.65
N HIS A 120 -9.86 0.89 21.82
CA HIS A 120 -9.23 1.73 22.83
C HIS A 120 -7.95 1.09 23.39
N LYS A 121 -8.01 -0.20 23.76
CA LYS A 121 -6.82 -0.95 24.21
C LYS A 121 -5.76 -1.05 23.11
N THR A 122 -6.18 -1.26 21.85
CA THR A 122 -5.26 -1.31 20.70
C THR A 122 -4.48 0.00 20.58
N ASN A 123 -5.17 1.15 20.60
CA ASN A 123 -4.53 2.46 20.52
C ASN A 123 -3.56 2.71 21.69
N GLN A 124 -3.88 2.20 22.89
CA GLN A 124 -2.97 2.29 24.04
C GLN A 124 -1.71 1.44 23.86
N ILE A 125 -1.84 0.22 23.32
CA ILE A 125 -0.68 -0.64 22.99
C ILE A 125 0.19 0.04 21.94
N GLU A 126 -0.38 0.55 20.85
CA GLU A 126 0.37 1.22 19.79
C GLU A 126 1.21 2.39 20.34
N LYS A 127 0.58 3.27 21.14
CA LYS A 127 1.30 4.36 21.82
C LYS A 127 2.41 3.84 22.73
N TYR A 128 2.11 2.82 23.53
CA TYR A 128 3.08 2.22 24.44
C TYR A 128 4.31 1.65 23.70
N LEU A 129 4.09 0.97 22.57
CA LEU A 129 5.17 0.42 21.74
C LEU A 129 6.04 1.53 21.13
N VAL A 130 5.43 2.65 20.73
CA VAL A 130 6.16 3.83 20.23
C VAL A 130 6.97 4.51 21.33
N GLU A 131 6.37 4.77 22.47
CA GLU A 131 7.02 5.42 23.63
C GLU A 131 8.26 4.65 24.09
N HIS A 132 8.24 3.33 23.99
CA HIS A 132 9.34 2.46 24.40
C HIS A 132 10.29 2.09 23.24
N GLY A 133 10.11 2.70 22.07
CA GLY A 133 10.97 2.55 20.90
C GLY A 133 10.93 1.16 20.26
N ILE A 134 9.85 0.39 20.47
CA ILE A 134 9.59 -0.87 19.75
C ILE A 134 9.03 -0.57 18.37
N ALA A 135 8.23 0.49 18.24
CA ALA A 135 7.65 0.90 16.98
C ALA A 135 7.92 2.37 16.66
N GLU A 136 7.90 2.72 15.37
CA GLU A 136 7.93 4.10 14.90
C GLU A 136 6.63 4.44 14.19
N LYS A 137 6.15 5.66 14.41
CA LYS A 137 4.99 6.18 13.70
C LYS A 137 5.39 6.51 12.27
N TYR A 138 4.55 6.12 11.32
CA TYR A 138 4.75 6.41 9.91
C TYR A 138 3.40 6.64 9.23
N SER A 139 3.47 7.20 8.03
CA SER A 139 2.31 7.45 7.18
C SER A 139 2.34 6.52 5.97
N ILE A 140 1.18 6.01 5.56
CA ILE A 140 0.99 5.33 4.28
C ILE A 140 -0.07 6.09 3.50
N ALA A 141 0.19 6.32 2.22
CA ALA A 141 -0.86 6.74 1.30
C ALA A 141 -1.73 5.54 0.94
N ILE A 142 -3.03 5.63 1.21
CA ILE A 142 -4.00 4.57 0.91
C ILE A 142 -4.95 5.04 -0.19
N CYS A 143 -5.34 4.14 -1.09
CA CYS A 143 -6.35 4.44 -2.09
C CYS A 143 -7.73 4.63 -1.43
N PRO A 144 -8.44 5.74 -1.67
CA PRO A 144 -9.79 5.96 -1.15
C PRO A 144 -10.83 4.98 -1.72
N GLY A 145 -10.63 4.52 -2.96
CA GLY A 145 -11.57 3.64 -3.66
C GLY A 145 -11.47 2.17 -3.23
N CYS A 146 -10.26 1.65 -3.04
CA CYS A 146 -10.04 0.23 -2.76
C CYS A 146 -9.21 -0.06 -1.50
N SER A 147 -8.84 0.97 -0.74
CA SER A 147 -8.02 0.86 0.48
C SER A 147 -6.65 0.20 0.31
N GLU A 148 -6.13 0.12 -0.92
CA GLU A 148 -4.80 -0.44 -1.20
C GLU A 148 -3.70 0.52 -0.76
N HIS A 149 -2.58 -0.03 -0.27
CA HIS A 149 -1.40 0.75 0.10
C HIS A 149 -0.66 1.21 -1.16
N LEU A 150 -0.66 2.53 -1.41
CA LEU A 150 -0.05 3.12 -2.60
C LEU A 150 1.44 3.41 -2.43
N THR A 151 1.90 3.51 -1.18
CA THR A 151 3.31 3.77 -0.87
C THR A 151 3.85 2.76 0.11
N LYS A 152 5.19 2.66 0.12
CA LYS A 152 5.90 2.16 1.31
C LYS A 152 5.70 3.13 2.48
N PRO A 153 6.00 2.70 3.71
CA PRO A 153 6.03 3.57 4.88
C PRO A 153 6.79 4.88 4.65
N LEU A 154 6.15 6.02 4.92
CA LEU A 154 6.70 7.36 4.78
C LEU A 154 6.94 7.97 6.16
N ASN A 155 8.12 8.57 6.37
CA ASN A 155 8.32 9.48 7.49
C ASN A 155 7.72 10.86 7.17
N GLU A 156 7.63 11.76 8.16
CA GLU A 156 7.01 13.09 7.99
C GLU A 156 7.62 13.93 6.86
N LYS A 157 8.93 13.79 6.59
CA LYS A 157 9.58 14.50 5.49
C LYS A 157 9.12 13.93 4.14
N LEU A 158 9.22 12.62 3.97
CA LEU A 158 8.83 11.92 2.74
C LEU A 158 7.34 12.05 2.45
N LYS A 159 6.51 12.06 3.49
CA LYS A 159 5.08 12.34 3.39
C LYS A 159 4.82 13.71 2.77
N LYS A 160 5.47 14.77 3.27
CA LYS A 160 5.30 16.12 2.73
C LYS A 160 5.75 16.23 1.28
N GLU A 161 6.87 15.57 0.94
CA GLU A 161 7.37 15.48 -0.44
C GLU A 161 6.35 14.78 -1.35
N TYR A 162 5.81 13.64 -0.91
CA TYR A 162 4.83 12.86 -1.66
C TYR A 162 3.48 13.60 -1.84
N GLN A 163 2.99 14.27 -0.79
CA GLN A 163 1.79 15.12 -0.87
C GLN A 163 1.97 16.25 -1.88
N LYS A 164 3.15 16.87 -1.90
CA LYS A 164 3.48 17.93 -2.87
C LYS A 164 3.55 17.39 -4.30
N GLU A 165 4.16 16.22 -4.50
CA GLU A 165 4.25 15.58 -5.81
C GLU A 165 2.86 15.32 -6.41
N ILE A 166 1.94 14.76 -5.61
CA ILE A 166 0.56 14.52 -6.05
C ILE A 166 -0.17 15.83 -6.35
N ALA A 167 -0.03 16.85 -5.51
CA ALA A 167 -0.68 18.14 -5.74
C ALA A 167 -0.22 18.80 -7.06
N GLU A 168 1.06 18.69 -7.40
CA GLU A 168 1.63 19.26 -8.62
C GLU A 168 1.37 18.40 -9.87
N ASN A 169 1.17 17.08 -9.72
CA ASN A 169 1.06 16.13 -10.82
C ASN A 169 -0.17 15.22 -10.74
N TYR A 170 -1.29 15.68 -10.19
CA TYR A 170 -2.45 14.83 -9.82
C TYR A 170 -2.91 13.87 -10.94
N TYR A 171 -2.88 14.30 -12.20
CA TYR A 171 -3.26 13.50 -13.37
C TYR A 171 -2.36 12.28 -13.63
N LYS A 172 -1.17 12.22 -13.02
CA LYS A 172 -0.24 11.09 -13.08
C LYS A 172 -0.44 10.09 -11.95
N HIS A 173 -1.25 10.40 -10.95
CA HIS A 173 -1.43 9.55 -9.77
C HIS A 173 -2.81 8.89 -9.79
N TYR A 174 -2.79 7.60 -10.11
CA TYR A 174 -3.95 6.73 -10.06
C TYR A 174 -3.61 5.49 -9.23
N CYS A 175 -4.62 4.91 -8.59
CA CYS A 175 -4.43 3.62 -7.91
C CYS A 175 -4.19 2.52 -8.95
N PRO A 176 -3.08 1.76 -8.86
CA PRO A 176 -2.78 0.70 -9.83
C PRO A 176 -3.73 -0.50 -9.73
N GLU A 177 -4.52 -0.60 -8.66
CA GLU A 177 -5.48 -1.70 -8.45
C GLU A 177 -6.89 -1.37 -8.93
N CYS A 178 -7.40 -0.17 -8.66
CA CYS A 178 -8.76 0.22 -9.05
C CYS A 178 -8.84 1.33 -10.12
N TYR A 179 -7.70 1.86 -10.56
CA TYR A 179 -7.59 2.93 -11.57
C TYR A 179 -8.33 4.24 -11.25
N ASN A 180 -8.80 4.41 -10.01
CA ASN A 180 -9.30 5.70 -9.56
C ASN A 180 -8.14 6.70 -9.50
N PHE A 181 -8.36 7.86 -10.10
CA PHE A 181 -7.52 9.03 -9.91
C PHE A 181 -7.63 9.48 -8.46
N LEU A 182 -6.48 9.80 -7.85
CA LEU A 182 -6.48 10.48 -6.56
C LEU A 182 -6.99 11.90 -6.81
N GLN A 183 -8.20 12.21 -6.35
CA GLN A 183 -8.76 13.56 -6.50
C GLN A 183 -8.20 14.48 -5.42
N PHE A 184 -8.31 15.80 -5.63
CA PHE A 184 -7.78 16.82 -4.71
C PHE A 184 -8.31 16.64 -3.27
N ASP A 185 -9.53 16.12 -3.10
CA ASP A 185 -10.14 15.79 -1.80
C ASP A 185 -9.51 14.54 -1.14
N ASP A 186 -8.94 13.63 -1.93
CA ASP A 186 -8.24 12.45 -1.42
C ASP A 186 -6.85 12.82 -0.89
N VAL A 187 -6.24 13.89 -1.42
CA VAL A 187 -4.90 14.38 -1.01
C VAL A 187 -4.87 14.80 0.45
N GLU A 188 -5.95 15.42 0.96
CA GLU A 188 -6.09 15.76 2.39
C GLU A 188 -6.26 14.51 3.28
N ASN A 189 -6.74 13.40 2.70
CA ASN A 189 -7.01 12.14 3.39
C ASN A 189 -5.88 11.09 3.26
N LEU A 190 -4.73 11.44 2.68
CA LEU A 190 -3.57 10.53 2.52
C LEU A 190 -2.86 10.19 3.84
N ASP A 191 -3.30 10.79 4.95
CA ASP A 191 -2.74 10.54 6.27
C ASP A 191 -3.37 9.32 6.94
N TYR A 192 -3.00 8.12 6.48
CA TYR A 192 -3.16 6.94 7.33
C TYR A 192 -1.92 6.76 8.19
N MET A 193 -2.11 6.94 9.49
CA MET A 193 -1.09 6.73 10.50
C MET A 193 -1.04 5.26 10.89
N GLU A 194 0.09 4.62 10.62
CA GLU A 194 0.41 3.27 11.09
C GLU A 194 1.71 3.28 11.92
N TYR A 195 2.09 2.14 12.49
CA TYR A 195 3.33 2.01 13.28
C TYR A 195 4.17 0.78 12.87
N LEU A 196 5.45 0.99 12.57
CA LEU A 196 6.38 -0.02 12.08
C LEU A 196 7.25 -0.52 13.20
N VAL A 197 7.63 -1.80 13.20
CA VAL A 197 8.67 -2.30 14.12
C VAL A 197 10.04 -1.69 13.82
N LYS A 198 10.71 -1.20 14.87
CA LYS A 198 12.03 -0.56 14.83
C LYS A 198 13.18 -1.56 15.04
N LYS A 199 14.36 -1.24 14.48
CA LYS A 199 15.65 -1.93 14.66
C LYS A 199 16.17 -1.97 16.11
#